data_AF-A0A920GHD1-F1
#
_entry.id   AF-A0A920GHD1-F1
#
_cell.length_a   1.000
_cell.length_b   1.000
_cell.length_c   1.000
_cell.angle_alpha   90.00
_cell.angle_beta   90.00
_cell.angle_gamma   90.00
#
_symmetry.space_group_name_H-M   'P 1'
#
loop_
_entity.id
_entity.type
_entity.pdbx_description
1 polymer ?
#
loop_
_entity_poly.entity_id
_entity_poly.type
_entity_poly.pdbx_seq_one_letter_code
_entity_poly.pdbx_strand_id
1 'polypeptide(L)'
;MLQVPTPPAFAWAYNNSLSPYPYDPAKAKSLLKKLVTNAKLTFYVTQGGSGMLDPVAMGTAIQADLSAVGFDVEIKTFEWNTFLEK
;
A
#
# COMPACT_ATOMS: atom_id res chain seq x y z
N MET A 1 -5.02 3.64 -12.66
CA MET A 1 -4.36 3.60 -11.34
C MET A 1 -2.88 3.34 -11.59
N LEU A 2 -2.00 4.09 -10.93
CA LEU A 2 -0.64 4.47 -11.38
C LEU A 2 0.17 3.32 -11.99
N GLN A 3 0.50 3.43 -13.28
CA GLN A 3 1.32 2.46 -14.02
C GLN A 3 2.81 2.56 -13.61
N VAL A 4 3.25 3.75 -13.18
CA VAL A 4 4.62 4.07 -12.76
C VAL A 4 4.63 5.27 -11.78
N PRO A 5 5.70 5.47 -10.98
CA PRO A 5 5.79 6.55 -10.00
C PRO A 5 5.74 7.96 -10.60
N THR A 6 6.32 8.15 -11.79
CA THR A 6 6.28 9.42 -12.52
C THR A 6 5.00 9.51 -13.33
N PRO A 7 4.19 10.58 -13.25
CA PRO A 7 3.01 10.70 -14.08
C PRO A 7 3.34 11.04 -15.55
N PRO A 8 2.47 10.70 -16.52
CA PRO A 8 2.70 10.95 -17.95
C PRO A 8 2.96 12.41 -18.33
N ALA A 9 2.50 13.36 -17.49
CA ALA A 9 2.75 14.79 -17.67
C ALA A 9 4.25 15.15 -17.69
N PHE A 10 5.12 14.33 -17.06
CA PHE A 10 6.57 14.47 -17.12
C PHE A 10 7.17 13.45 -18.10
N ALA A 11 6.87 13.63 -19.39
CA ALA A 11 7.25 12.69 -20.45
C ALA A 11 8.74 12.30 -20.45
N TRP A 12 9.63 13.22 -20.05
CA TRP A 12 11.08 13.00 -19.96
C TRP A 12 11.51 11.99 -18.88
N ALA A 13 10.64 11.70 -17.92
CA ALA A 13 10.88 10.75 -16.81
C ALA A 13 9.79 9.65 -16.71
N TYR A 14 8.87 9.60 -17.68
CA TYR A 14 7.81 8.59 -17.73
C TYR A 14 8.29 7.34 -18.48
N ASN A 15 8.16 6.16 -17.86
CA ASN A 15 8.48 4.89 -18.51
C ASN A 15 7.21 4.10 -18.84
N ASN A 16 6.85 4.06 -20.13
CA ASN A 16 5.66 3.37 -20.61
C ASN A 16 5.86 1.86 -20.86
N SER A 17 7.08 1.35 -20.73
CA SER A 17 7.37 -0.08 -20.92
C SER A 17 7.05 -0.92 -19.69
N LEU A 18 6.82 -0.28 -18.54
CA LEU A 18 6.52 -0.96 -17.29
C LEU A 18 5.04 -1.34 -17.22
N SER A 19 4.80 -2.59 -16.85
CA SER A 19 3.45 -3.10 -16.59
C SER A 19 3.20 -3.13 -15.08
N PRO A 20 2.00 -2.73 -14.61
CA PRO A 20 1.66 -2.78 -13.20
C PRO A 20 1.58 -4.24 -12.72
N TYR A 21 1.84 -4.44 -11.42
CA TYR A 21 1.60 -5.74 -10.81
C TYR A 21 0.10 -6.07 -10.85
N PRO A 22 -0.30 -7.28 -11.29
CA PRO A 22 -1.69 -7.69 -11.25
C PRO A 22 -2.13 -7.92 -9.80
N TYR A 23 -3.41 -7.68 -9.52
CA TYR A 23 -4.03 -8.08 -8.26
C TYR A 23 -4.25 -9.60 -8.27
N ASP A 24 -3.44 -10.34 -7.52
CA ASP A 24 -3.50 -11.81 -7.43
C ASP A 24 -3.20 -12.29 -5.99
N PRO A 25 -4.22 -12.33 -5.11
CA PRO A 25 -4.05 -12.79 -3.73
C PRO A 25 -3.57 -14.25 -3.62
N ALA A 26 -3.90 -15.10 -4.60
CA ALA A 26 -3.48 -16.50 -4.59
C ALA A 26 -1.97 -16.63 -4.83
N LYS A 27 -1.44 -15.90 -5.82
CA LYS A 27 0.00 -15.81 -6.06
C LYS A 27 0.73 -15.17 -4.88
N ALA A 28 0.17 -14.12 -4.28
CA ALA A 28 0.73 -13.51 -3.07
C ALA A 28 0.85 -14.53 -1.92
N LYS A 29 -0.22 -15.27 -1.60
CA LYS A 29 -0.18 -16.35 -0.59
C LYS A 29 0.88 -17.40 -0.89
N SER A 30 1.01 -17.80 -2.16
CA SER A 30 2.01 -18.80 -2.57
C SER A 30 3.43 -18.32 -2.33
N LEU A 31 3.73 -17.06 -2.63
CA LEU A 31 5.05 -16.45 -2.41
C LEU A 31 5.35 -16.27 -0.92
N LEU A 32 4.33 -15.96 -0.12
CA LEU A 32 4.46 -15.63 1.30
C LEU A 32 4.38 -16.85 2.23
N LYS A 33 4.06 -18.05 1.72
CA LYS A 33 3.69 -19.25 2.48
C LYS A 33 4.65 -19.66 3.63
N LYS A 34 5.94 -19.31 3.56
CA LYS A 34 6.95 -19.60 4.60
C LYS A 34 7.27 -18.42 5.53
N LEU A 35 6.80 -17.21 5.21
CA LEU A 35 7.17 -15.96 5.87
C LEU A 35 6.07 -15.41 6.77
N VAL A 36 4.80 -15.73 6.51
CA VAL A 36 3.65 -15.07 7.16
C VAL A 36 2.96 -15.88 8.26
N THR A 37 3.59 -16.94 8.77
CA THR A 37 2.95 -17.83 9.77
C THR A 37 2.48 -17.11 11.04
N ASN A 38 3.06 -15.94 11.36
CA ASN A 38 2.60 -15.00 12.40
C ASN A 38 3.15 -13.57 12.11
N ALA A 39 3.11 -13.11 10.87
CA ALA A 39 3.72 -11.82 10.50
C ALA A 39 2.84 -10.65 10.94
N LYS A 40 3.30 -9.92 11.97
CA LYS A 40 2.69 -8.66 12.42
C LYS A 40 3.21 -7.50 11.57
N LEU A 41 2.30 -6.62 11.17
CA LEU A 41 2.62 -5.42 10.41
C LEU A 41 1.86 -4.24 11.01
N THR A 42 2.56 -3.13 11.23
CA THR A 42 1.92 -1.86 11.58
C THR A 42 1.88 -1.00 10.33
N PHE A 43 0.68 -0.60 9.93
CA PHE A 43 0.46 0.23 8.76
C PHE A 43 0.14 1.66 9.20
N TYR A 44 1.07 2.57 8.93
CA TYR A 44 0.86 3.98 9.25
C TYR A 44 0.02 4.64 8.17
N VAL A 45 -1.03 5.32 8.60
CA VAL A 45 -1.97 6.02 7.73
C VAL A 45 -2.11 7.44 8.26
N THR A 46 -1.98 8.44 7.39
CA THR A 46 -2.30 9.81 7.80
C THR A 46 -3.82 10.02 7.78
N GLN A 47 -4.35 10.95 8.57
CA GLN A 47 -5.75 11.34 8.51
C GLN A 47 -6.08 12.23 7.29
N GLY A 48 -5.08 12.82 6.64
CA GLY A 48 -5.25 13.75 5.53
C GLY A 48 -3.92 14.34 5.05
N GLY A 49 -3.95 15.30 4.13
CA GLY A 49 -2.76 16.11 3.75
C GLY A 49 -1.72 15.43 2.84
N SER A 50 -1.71 14.10 2.71
CA SER A 50 -0.76 13.36 1.85
C SER A 50 -1.01 13.46 0.34
N GLY A 51 -2.12 14.07 -0.09
CA GLY A 51 -2.59 14.00 -1.47
C GLY A 51 -3.32 12.69 -1.82
N MET A 52 -3.46 11.75 -0.88
CA MET A 52 -4.41 10.64 -1.02
C MET A 52 -5.85 11.15 -0.91
N LEU A 53 -6.76 10.60 -1.73
CA LEU A 53 -8.16 11.02 -1.79
C LEU A 53 -8.92 10.72 -0.50
N ASP A 54 -8.75 9.53 0.06
CA ASP A 54 -9.33 9.11 1.34
C ASP A 54 -8.37 8.15 2.06
N PRO A 55 -7.40 8.69 2.84
CA PRO A 55 -6.36 7.89 3.46
C PRO A 55 -6.89 6.76 4.35
N VAL A 56 -7.97 7.00 5.11
CA VAL A 56 -8.46 6.05 6.13
C VAL A 56 -9.21 4.91 5.45
N ALA A 57 -10.10 5.21 4.51
CA ALA A 57 -10.81 4.17 3.76
C ALA A 57 -9.84 3.33 2.91
N MET A 58 -8.88 3.97 2.23
CA MET A 58 -7.83 3.28 1.47
C MET A 58 -6.94 2.44 2.38
N GLY A 59 -6.58 2.97 3.56
CA GLY A 59 -5.83 2.25 4.58
C GLY A 59 -6.50 0.95 5.03
N THR A 60 -7.82 1.03 5.26
CA THR A 60 -8.67 -0.10 5.65
C THR A 60 -8.77 -1.15 4.54
N ALA A 61 -8.89 -0.74 3.27
CA ALA A 61 -8.90 -1.67 2.15
C ALA A 61 -7.56 -2.45 2.04
N ILE A 62 -6.43 -1.76 2.19
CA ILE A 62 -5.10 -2.39 2.18
C ILE A 62 -4.93 -3.35 3.36
N GLN A 63 -5.40 -2.97 4.56
CA GLN A 63 -5.41 -3.86 5.73
C GLN A 63 -6.15 -5.17 5.42
N ALA A 64 -7.33 -5.08 4.82
CA ALA A 64 -8.11 -6.27 4.44
C ALA A 64 -7.36 -7.17 3.44
N ASP A 65 -6.73 -6.59 2.41
CA ASP A 65 -5.94 -7.34 1.43
C ASP A 65 -4.72 -8.04 2.06
N LEU A 66 -4.00 -7.35 2.95
CA LEU A 66 -2.85 -7.91 3.65
C LEU A 66 -3.27 -9.02 4.64
N SER A 67 -4.37 -8.82 5.37
CA SER A 67 -4.93 -9.87 6.23
C SER A 67 -5.40 -11.07 5.43
N ALA A 68 -5.98 -10.85 4.24
CA ALA A 68 -6.39 -11.94 3.37
C ALA A 68 -5.21 -12.84 2.97
N VAL A 69 -3.97 -12.34 2.94
CA VAL A 69 -2.75 -13.11 2.64
C VAL A 69 -1.95 -13.55 3.87
N GLY A 70 -2.49 -13.35 5.07
CA GLY A 70 -1.97 -13.94 6.32
C GLY A 70 -1.23 -12.99 7.26
N PHE A 71 -1.24 -11.67 7.02
CA PHE A 71 -0.68 -10.70 7.95
C PHE A 71 -1.66 -10.33 9.08
N ASP A 72 -1.13 -10.17 10.29
CA ASP A 72 -1.82 -9.49 11.39
C ASP A 72 -1.49 -8.00 11.32
N VAL A 73 -2.44 -7.18 10.83
CA VAL A 73 -2.19 -5.79 10.46
C VAL A 73 -2.88 -4.82 11.42
N GLU A 74 -2.09 -3.99 12.08
CA GLU A 74 -2.57 -2.87 12.90
C GLU A 74 -2.46 -1.56 12.11
N ILE A 75 -3.57 -0.84 11.91
CA ILE A 75 -3.52 0.53 11.38
C ILE A 75 -3.24 1.49 12.53
N LYS A 76 -2.22 2.36 12.38
CA LYS A 76 -2.04 3.52 13.25
C LYS A 76 -2.25 4.79 12.45
N THR A 77 -3.25 5.56 12.87
CA THR A 77 -3.59 6.83 12.23
C THR A 77 -2.93 8.00 12.93
N PHE A 78 -2.37 8.93 12.16
CA PHE A 78 -1.74 10.14 12.67
C PHE A 78 -2.23 11.40 11.93
N GLU A 79 -2.22 12.54 12.62
CA GLU A 79 -2.26 13.85 11.97
C GLU A 79 -1.05 14.00 11.02
N TRP A 80 -1.18 14.82 9.96
CA TRP A 80 -0.20 14.92 8.86
C TRP A 80 1.23 15.28 9.30
N ASN A 81 1.43 16.32 10.10
CA ASN A 81 2.78 16.70 10.52
C ASN A 81 3.39 15.64 11.45
N THR A 82 2.56 15.09 12.34
CA THR A 82 2.97 13.96 13.20
C THR A 82 3.34 12.73 12.38
N PHE A 83 2.63 12.45 11.28
CA PHE A 83 2.89 11.35 10.38
C PHE A 83 4.26 11.48 9.69
N LEU A 84 4.64 12.70 9.28
CA LEU A 84 5.93 12.97 8.64
C LEU A 84 7.14 12.77 9.58
N GLU A 85 6.91 12.80 10.89
CA GLU A 85 7.93 12.55 11.91
C GLU A 85 8.07 11.07 12.32
N LYS A 86 7.22 10.17 11.78
CA LYS A 86 7.27 8.73 12.03
C LYS A 86 8.18 7.98 11.06
#